data_AF-A0A6L6X196-F1
#
_entry.id   AF-A0A6L6X196-F1
#
_cell.length_a   1.000
_cell.length_b   1.000
_cell.length_c   1.000
_cell.angle_alpha   90.00
_cell.angle_beta   90.00
_cell.angle_gamma   90.00
#
_symmetry.space_group_name_H-M   'P 1'
#
loop_
_entity.id
_entity.type
_entity.pdbx_description
1 polymer ?
#
loop_
_entity_poly.entity_id
_entity_poly.type
_entity_poly.pdbx_seq_one_letter_code
_entity_poly.pdbx_strand_id
1 'polypeptide(L)'
;MALFSDYIEIRRSPLIADAYGHHRDWDTYTVVWSGLGAGVPYLRSHKAETPVRETTTNKATIYLPGNIAVDSSDQVAFQDKLWTPEGEPWKWKLGSRQYTMIHVRGVTK
;
A
#
# COMPACT_ATOMS: atom_id res chain seq x y z
N MET A 1 -19.70 7.71 -13.61
CA MET A 1 -18.48 6.91 -13.37
C MET A 1 -17.89 7.35 -12.04
N ALA A 2 -17.88 6.47 -11.04
CA ALA A 2 -17.18 6.76 -9.79
C ALA A 2 -15.67 6.61 -10.04
N LEU A 3 -14.89 7.64 -9.73
CA LEU A 3 -13.43 7.62 -9.90
C LEU A 3 -12.76 6.67 -8.88
N PHE A 4 -13.49 6.30 -7.83
CA PHE A 4 -13.09 5.40 -6.76
C PHE A 4 -14.14 4.31 -6.59
N SER A 5 -13.73 3.07 -6.80
CA SER A 5 -14.59 1.89 -6.74
C SER A 5 -14.06 0.82 -5.80
N ASP A 6 -12.77 0.86 -5.49
CA ASP A 6 -12.12 -0.19 -4.73
C ASP A 6 -12.06 0.18 -3.26
N TYR A 7 -12.50 -0.73 -2.39
CA TYR A 7 -12.29 -0.58 -0.97
C TYR A 7 -10.82 -0.82 -0.64
N ILE A 8 -10.19 0.17 0.00
CA ILE A 8 -8.79 0.13 0.41
C ILE A 8 -8.72 0.45 1.90
N GLU A 9 -7.85 -0.26 2.60
CA GLU A 9 -7.57 -0.05 4.02
C GLU A 9 -6.07 0.09 4.23
N ILE A 10 -5.66 1.11 4.99
CA ILE A 10 -4.27 1.34 5.37
C ILE A 10 -4.11 0.98 6.83
N ARG A 11 -3.24 0.03 7.09
CA ARG A 11 -2.98 -0.54 8.42
C ARG A 11 -1.61 -0.11 8.91
N ARG A 12 -1.55 0.34 10.15
CA ARG A 12 -0.31 0.65 10.85
C ARG A 12 -0.18 -0.22 12.07
N SER A 13 0.90 -0.99 12.11
CA SER A 13 1.27 -1.80 13.26
C SER A 13 2.10 -0.97 14.25
N PRO A 14 1.82 -1.08 15.56
CA PRO A 14 2.66 -0.48 16.60
C PRO A 14 4.03 -1.16 16.65
N LEU A 15 5.05 -0.40 17.04
CA LEU A 15 6.37 -0.92 17.32
C LEU A 15 6.40 -1.42 18.77
N ILE A 16 6.58 -2.72 18.98
CA ILE A 16 6.68 -3.33 20.31
C ILE A 16 8.15 -3.62 20.61
N ALA A 17 8.58 -3.28 21.82
CA ALA A 17 9.90 -3.64 22.32
C ALA A 17 9.87 -5.05 22.92
N ASP A 18 10.79 -5.91 22.51
CA ASP A 18 11.02 -7.24 23.07
C ASP A 18 12.46 -7.38 23.60
N ALA A 19 12.80 -8.57 24.10
CA ALA A 19 14.14 -8.84 24.63
C ALA A 19 15.26 -8.78 23.56
N TYR A 20 14.91 -8.79 22.27
CA TYR A 20 15.83 -8.85 21.14
C TYR A 20 15.83 -7.57 20.29
N GLY A 21 14.99 -6.59 20.60
CA GLY A 21 14.93 -5.30 19.92
C GLY A 21 13.51 -4.76 19.81
N HIS A 22 13.18 -4.22 18.64
CA HIS A 22 11.85 -3.72 18.34
C HIS A 22 11.32 -4.44 17.09
N HIS A 23 10.12 -4.98 17.16
CA HIS A 23 9.42 -5.56 16.02
C HIS A 23 8.03 -4.93 15.86
N ARG A 24 7.45 -5.10 14.67
CA ARG A 24 6.07 -4.67 14.40
C ARG A 24 5.13 -5.82 14.67
N ASP A 25 4.16 -5.59 15.53
CA ASP A 25 3.09 -6.53 15.82
C ASP A 25 1.90 -6.28 14.88
N TRP A 26 1.73 -7.15 13.88
CA TRP A 26 0.63 -7.07 12.93
C TRP A 26 -0.65 -7.73 13.43
N ASP A 27 -0.65 -8.37 14.60
CA ASP A 27 -1.88 -8.87 15.24
C ASP A 27 -2.65 -7.72 15.91
N THR A 28 -1.95 -6.64 16.28
CA THR A 28 -2.52 -5.45 16.95
C THR A 28 -2.47 -4.18 16.09
N TYR A 29 -2.81 -4.30 14.81
CA TYR A 29 -2.78 -3.16 13.89
C TYR A 29 -3.91 -2.14 14.13
N THR A 30 -3.64 -0.89 13.75
CA THR A 30 -4.62 0.20 13.70
C THR A 30 -4.93 0.58 12.25
N VAL A 31 -6.19 0.95 11.97
CA VAL A 31 -6.58 1.43 10.64
C VAL A 31 -6.34 2.94 10.57
N VAL A 32 -5.32 3.33 9.81
CA VAL A 32 -4.98 4.75 9.57
C VAL A 32 -6.02 5.41 8.67
N TRP A 33 -6.50 4.65 7.69
CA TRP A 33 -7.50 5.10 6.74
C TRP A 33 -8.25 3.92 6.14
N SER A 34 -9.54 4.10 5.90
CA SER A 34 -10.33 3.16 5.10
C SER A 34 -11.34 3.92 4.25
N GLY A 35 -11.61 3.39 3.06
CA GLY A 35 -12.59 3.99 2.16
C GLY A 35 -12.43 3.56 0.72
N LEU A 36 -13.20 4.21 -0.15
CA LEU A 36 -13.10 3.99 -1.58
C LEU A 36 -11.91 4.75 -2.16
N GLY A 37 -11.03 4.03 -2.84
CA GLY A 37 -9.96 4.56 -3.67
C GLY A 37 -9.98 3.91 -5.05
N ALA A 38 -8.88 4.06 -5.78
CA ALA A 38 -8.68 3.43 -7.08
C ALA A 38 -7.33 2.74 -7.08
N GLY A 39 -7.34 1.42 -7.22
CA GLY A 39 -6.11 0.67 -7.41
C GLY A 39 -5.91 0.33 -8.87
N VAL A 40 -4.76 0.69 -9.41
CA VAL A 40 -4.33 0.37 -10.78
C VAL A 40 -3.19 -0.63 -10.68
N PRO A 41 -3.44 -1.93 -10.86
CA PRO A 41 -2.38 -2.92 -10.95
C PRO A 41 -1.46 -2.57 -12.12
N TYR A 42 -0.14 -2.58 -11.90
CA TYR A 42 0.81 -2.49 -13.00
C TYR A 42 0.79 -3.83 -13.74
N LEU A 43 -0.08 -3.95 -14.75
CA LEU A 43 -0.13 -5.09 -15.66
C LEU A 43 1.07 -5.12 -16.64
N ARG A 44 1.97 -4.12 -16.59
CA ARG A 44 3.25 -4.25 -17.31
C ARG A 44 4.07 -5.29 -16.58
N SER A 45 4.13 -6.47 -17.20
CA SER A 45 5.23 -7.43 -17.07
C SER A 45 6.55 -6.68 -17.18
N HIS A 46 7.06 -6.19 -16.06
CA HIS A 46 8.45 -5.80 -15.95
C HIS A 46 9.23 -7.04 -16.37
N LYS A 47 10.09 -6.93 -17.40
CA LYS A 47 10.91 -8.04 -17.90
C LYS A 47 11.43 -8.79 -16.68
N ALA A 48 11.08 -10.08 -16.61
CA ALA A 48 11.55 -10.95 -15.55
C ALA A 48 13.07 -10.82 -15.51
N GLU A 49 13.59 -10.28 -14.42
CA GLU A 49 14.98 -10.50 -14.06
C GLU A 49 15.14 -12.03 -13.98
N THR A 50 16.14 -12.54 -14.68
CA THR A 50 16.45 -13.96 -14.87
C THR A 50 16.09 -14.79 -13.62
N PRO A 51 15.30 -15.88 -13.76
CA PRO A 51 14.68 -16.52 -12.60
C PRO A 51 15.73 -17.23 -11.76
N VAL A 52 16.03 -16.68 -10.59
CA VAL A 52 16.75 -17.38 -9.51
C VAL A 52 15.88 -17.51 -8.26
N ARG A 53 14.64 -16.97 -8.26
CA ARG A 53 13.72 -17.06 -7.11
C ARG A 53 12.31 -17.46 -7.54
N GLU A 54 11.72 -18.42 -6.82
CA GLU A 54 10.35 -18.95 -6.98
C GLU A 54 9.25 -17.93 -6.61
N THR A 55 9.53 -16.62 -6.62
CA THR A 55 8.65 -15.61 -6.04
C THR A 55 8.43 -14.46 -7.00
N THR A 56 7.16 -14.19 -7.33
CA THR A 56 6.78 -13.10 -8.23
C THR A 56 6.50 -11.82 -7.43
N THR A 57 7.13 -10.72 -7.83
CA THR A 57 6.83 -9.39 -7.26
C THR A 57 5.87 -8.63 -8.17
N ASN A 58 4.66 -8.38 -7.68
CA ASN A 58 3.65 -7.57 -8.34
C ASN A 58 3.73 -6.13 -7.83
N LYS A 59 3.39 -5.16 -8.69
CA LYS A 59 3.31 -3.74 -8.33
C LYS A 59 1.93 -3.18 -8.67
N ALA A 60 1.48 -2.19 -7.92
CA ALA A 60 0.26 -1.44 -8.20
C ALA A 60 0.42 0.03 -7.78
N THR A 61 -0.35 0.92 -8.39
CA THR A 61 -0.52 2.30 -7.93
C THR A 61 -1.89 2.45 -7.31
N ILE A 62 -1.94 2.92 -6.08
CA ILE A 62 -3.20 3.20 -5.38
C ILE A 62 -3.38 4.71 -5.28
N TYR A 63 -4.58 5.16 -5.62
CA TYR A 63 -5.03 6.55 -5.49
C TYR A 63 -6.10 6.63 -4.40
N LEU A 64 -5.87 7.51 -3.42
CA LEU A 64 -6.71 7.69 -2.24
C LEU A 64 -7.25 9.11 -2.20
N PRO A 65 -8.56 9.34 -1.97
CA PRO A 65 -9.09 10.67 -1.79
C PRO A 65 -8.58 11.29 -0.47
N GLY A 66 -8.14 12.55 -0.54
CA GLY A 66 -7.64 13.31 0.60
C GLY A 66 -6.12 13.26 0.78
N ASN A 67 -5.64 14.01 1.78
CA ASN A 67 -4.27 13.98 2.24
C ASN A 67 -4.12 12.93 3.34
N ILE A 68 -3.72 11.71 2.96
CA ILE A 68 -3.63 10.58 3.87
C ILE A 68 -2.19 10.45 4.39
N ALA A 69 -2.04 10.23 5.69
CA ALA A 69 -0.75 10.09 6.36
C ALA A 69 -0.26 8.63 6.28
N VAL A 70 0.07 8.18 5.07
CA VAL A 70 0.67 6.86 4.82
C VAL A 70 2.16 6.90 5.11
N ASP A 71 2.66 5.88 5.79
CA ASP A 71 4.08 5.63 6.02
C ASP A 71 4.55 4.48 5.11
N SER A 72 5.84 4.48 4.73
CA SER A 72 6.50 3.38 4.02
C SER A 72 6.36 2.01 4.69
N SER A 73 6.11 2.02 6.00
CA SER A 73 5.99 0.83 6.83
C SER A 73 4.57 0.34 7.06
N ASP A 74 3.58 1.07 6.57
CA ASP A 74 2.19 0.65 6.65
C ASP A 74 1.94 -0.56 5.73
N GLN A 75 0.83 -1.24 5.94
CA GLN A 75 0.30 -2.24 5.01
C GLN A 75 -0.95 -1.70 4.35
N VAL A 76 -1.10 -1.98 3.06
CA VAL A 76 -2.26 -1.57 2.26
C VAL A 76 -3.04 -2.83 1.91
N ALA A 77 -4.25 -2.96 2.44
CA ALA A 77 -5.17 -4.01 2.03
C ALA A 77 -5.96 -3.52 0.79
N PHE A 78 -5.83 -4.26 -0.31
CA PHE A 78 -6.46 -3.96 -1.59
C PHE A 78 -6.71 -5.27 -2.35
N GLN A 79 -7.95 -5.48 -2.82
CA GLN A 79 -8.39 -6.72 -3.51
C GLN A 79 -8.06 -7.99 -2.71
N ASP A 80 -8.41 -8.00 -1.43
CA ASP A 80 -8.17 -9.12 -0.48
C ASP A 80 -6.69 -9.53 -0.35
N LYS A 81 -5.77 -8.67 -0.79
CA LYS A 81 -4.33 -8.86 -0.72
C LYS A 81 -3.70 -7.76 0.10
N LEU A 82 -2.63 -8.11 0.79
CA LEU A 82 -1.79 -7.16 1.51
C LEU A 82 -0.63 -6.74 0.62
N TRP A 83 -0.47 -5.43 0.52
CA TRP A 83 0.57 -4.78 -0.25
C TRP A 83 1.43 -3.92 0.67
N THR A 84 2.70 -3.78 0.33
CA THR A 84 3.64 -2.90 1.04
C THR A 84 3.89 -1.65 0.21
N PRO A 85 3.76 -0.44 0.77
CA PRO A 85 4.18 0.78 0.11
C PRO A 85 5.62 0.71 -0.39
N GLU A 86 5.85 1.25 -1.58
CA GLU A 86 7.16 1.36 -2.22
C GLU A 86 7.45 2.84 -2.47
N GLY A 87 8.37 3.41 -1.69
CA GLY A 87 8.72 4.82 -1.77
C GLY A 87 7.79 5.75 -1.00
N GLU A 88 7.97 7.06 -1.22
CA GLU A 88 7.19 8.09 -0.53
C GLU A 88 5.81 8.30 -1.17
N PRO A 89 4.74 8.50 -0.38
CA PRO A 89 3.44 8.88 -0.88
C PRO A 89 3.50 10.22 -1.61
N TRP A 90 3.00 10.25 -2.84
CA TRP A 90 2.89 11.49 -3.59
C TRP A 90 1.55 12.16 -3.30
N LYS A 91 1.60 13.35 -2.74
CA LYS A 91 0.41 14.15 -2.41
C LYS A 91 0.20 15.19 -3.49
N TRP A 92 -0.97 15.18 -4.11
CA TRP A 92 -1.34 16.19 -5.10
C TRP A 92 -2.55 17.01 -4.61
N LYS A 93 -2.63 18.27 -5.04
CA LYS A 93 -3.73 19.18 -4.72
C LYS A 93 -4.17 19.89 -5.99
N LEU A 94 -5.45 19.73 -6.35
CA LEU A 94 -6.08 20.42 -7.46
C LEU A 94 -7.24 21.25 -6.92
N GLY A 95 -6.98 22.54 -6.67
CA GLY A 95 -7.95 23.43 -6.01
C GLY A 95 -8.27 22.97 -4.58
N SER A 96 -9.55 22.70 -4.30
CA SER A 96 -10.01 22.15 -3.02
C SER A 96 -9.86 20.64 -2.90
N ARG A 97 -9.59 19.92 -4.01
CA ARG A 97 -9.45 18.47 -4.00
C ARG A 97 -8.02 18.07 -3.70
N GLN A 98 -7.85 17.20 -2.70
CA GLN A 98 -6.58 16.60 -2.34
C GLN A 98 -6.66 15.11 -2.63
N TYR A 99 -5.54 14.53 -3.05
CA TYR A 99 -5.43 13.08 -3.11
C TYR A 99 -4.01 12.62 -2.83
N THR A 100 -3.89 11.35 -2.49
CA THR A 100 -2.63 10.70 -2.16
C THR A 100 -2.44 9.52 -3.10
N MET A 101 -1.33 9.52 -3.85
CA MET A 101 -0.91 8.41 -4.69
C MET A 101 0.19 7.65 -3.97
N ILE A 102 0.06 6.33 -3.90
CA ILE A 102 1.08 5.43 -3.33
C ILE A 102 1.39 4.34 -4.32
N HIS A 103 2.67 4.05 -4.52
CA HIS A 103 3.09 2.82 -5.18
C HIS A 103 3.14 1.73 -4.13
N VAL A 104 2.67 0.54 -4.48
CA VAL A 104 2.66 -0.61 -3.58
C VAL A 104 3.18 -1.84 -4.31
N ARG A 105 3.83 -2.74 -3.57
CA ARG A 105 4.33 -4.02 -4.06
C ARG A 105 3.74 -5.18 -3.26
N GLY A 106 3.45 -6.27 -3.93
CA GLY A 106 2.92 -7.51 -3.36
C GLY A 106 3.81 -8.67 -3.78
N VAL A 107 4.12 -9.57 -2.85
CA VAL A 107 4.95 -10.74 -3.11
C VAL A 107 4.03 -11.95 -3.17
N THR A 108 4.04 -12.67 -4.30
CA THR A 108 3.20 -13.87 -4.52
C THR A 108 4.12 -15.06 -4.76
N LYS A 109 3.88 -16.16 -4.04
CA LYS A 109 4.50 -17.47 -4.30
C LYS A 109 3.66 -18.24 -5.31
#